data_AF-Q6U7H8-F1
#
_entry.id   AF-Q6U7H8-F1
#
_cell.length_a   1.000
_cell.length_b   1.000
_cell.length_c   1.000
_cell.angle_alpha   90.00
_cell.angle_beta   90.00
_cell.angle_gamma   90.00
#
_symmetry.space_group_name_H-M   'P 1'
#
loop_
_entity.id
_entity.type
_entity.pdbx_description
1 polymer ?
#
loop_
_entity_poly.entity_id
_entity_poly.type
_entity_poly.pdbx_seq_one_letter_code
_entity_poly.pdbx_strand_id
1 'polypeptide(L)'
;MATPSLRSHEIPAHSQEAGNKSISSGSRRGLLWHLRARQSRVGLFEVGPGHELHRMTRMMQEGLWAATQVSKNNPPTGPTTQKDYLEVMTQVHEEGFELGTLAGPAFARLRKSIGLTEEDYQATLGPGDPYLQFFSTSKSKASFFLTHDQRFFVKTQRRHEVHVLLAHLPRYVEHLQQYPHSLLARLLGVYSLRVAQGKKKYFIIMQCIFYPTSRISERYDIKGCNISRWVDPAPEGSPLVLVLKDLNFQEKTMRLGAQRSWFLRQMELDTAFLREVNVLDYSLLVAIQFLHEDEKGIHHSVFSTFKSIQGVSKSKGTGDQNCRMLPDLPNALHILDGPDQRYFLGLVDMTTVYGFRKRLEHVWKMVRYPGQSVSTVSPAHYARRLCRWAEVHTE
;
A
#
# COMPACT_ATOMS: atom_id res chain seq x y z
N MET A 1 -41.76 29.00 23.86
CA MET A 1 -40.66 29.94 23.56
C MET A 1 -40.09 29.54 22.20
N ALA A 2 -40.75 29.91 21.11
CA ALA A 2 -40.46 31.09 20.27
C ALA A 2 -39.11 30.98 19.52
N THR A 3 -39.16 30.47 18.29
CA THR A 3 -38.21 30.76 17.20
C THR A 3 -38.73 31.96 16.38
N PRO A 4 -37.83 32.71 15.72
CA PRO A 4 -38.21 33.38 14.48
C PRO A 4 -37.26 33.07 13.31
N SER A 5 -37.86 32.98 12.12
CA SER A 5 -37.24 32.92 10.79
C SER A 5 -37.41 34.28 10.07
N LEU A 6 -37.04 34.33 8.77
CA LEU A 6 -37.08 35.42 7.76
C LEU A 6 -35.71 36.12 7.56
N ARG A 7 -35.25 36.46 6.34
CA ARG A 7 -35.85 36.53 5.00
C ARG A 7 -34.75 36.61 3.93
N SER A 8 -35.05 36.11 2.73
CA SER A 8 -34.27 36.16 1.48
C SER A 8 -34.48 37.48 0.71
N HIS A 9 -33.48 37.85 -0.12
CA HIS A 9 -33.59 38.84 -1.20
C HIS A 9 -33.16 38.19 -2.53
N GLU A 10 -34.02 38.31 -3.54
CA GLU A 10 -33.82 37.88 -4.94
C GLU A 10 -33.82 39.11 -5.89
N ILE A 11 -33.55 38.82 -7.18
CA ILE A 11 -34.07 39.45 -8.43
C ILE A 11 -33.10 40.45 -9.14
N PRO A 12 -32.92 40.48 -10.49
CA PRO A 12 -32.74 39.40 -11.48
C PRO A 12 -31.84 39.79 -12.72
N ALA A 13 -31.92 38.99 -13.77
CA ALA A 13 -31.21 38.92 -15.05
C ALA A 13 -31.29 40.10 -16.06
N HIS A 14 -30.30 40.11 -16.99
CA HIS A 14 -30.41 40.69 -18.34
C HIS A 14 -29.85 39.68 -19.39
N SER A 15 -30.64 39.46 -20.45
CA SER A 15 -30.39 38.60 -21.61
C SER A 15 -29.69 39.34 -22.75
N GLN A 16 -28.89 38.65 -23.58
CA GLN A 16 -28.91 38.79 -25.05
C GLN A 16 -28.15 37.66 -25.78
N GLU A 17 -28.67 37.35 -26.97
CA GLU A 17 -28.49 36.16 -27.82
C GLU A 17 -27.21 36.12 -28.66
N ALA A 18 -26.82 34.90 -29.07
CA ALA A 18 -26.73 34.41 -30.47
C ALA A 18 -25.47 33.60 -30.78
N GLY A 19 -25.64 32.40 -31.35
CA GLY A 19 -24.57 31.68 -32.07
C GLY A 19 -24.56 30.16 -31.92
N ASN A 20 -25.43 29.46 -32.67
CA ASN A 20 -25.49 28.01 -32.79
C ASN A 20 -24.24 27.41 -33.47
N LYS A 21 -23.51 26.50 -32.80
CA LYS A 21 -22.79 25.37 -33.43
C LYS A 21 -22.78 24.15 -32.51
N SER A 22 -23.18 23.01 -33.07
CA SER A 22 -23.34 21.70 -32.43
C SER A 22 -22.06 21.17 -31.77
N ILE A 23 -22.13 20.80 -30.49
CA ILE A 23 -21.09 20.01 -29.81
C ILE A 23 -21.73 18.72 -29.28
N SER A 24 -21.09 17.62 -29.64
CA SER A 24 -21.47 16.23 -29.40
C SER A 24 -21.60 15.87 -27.91
N SER A 25 -22.39 14.82 -27.65
CA SER A 25 -22.79 14.29 -26.34
C SER A 25 -21.68 13.64 -25.49
N GLY A 26 -20.42 14.05 -25.64
CA GLY A 26 -19.25 13.46 -24.96
C GLY A 26 -18.91 14.02 -23.57
N SER A 27 -19.41 15.21 -23.20
CA SER A 27 -18.93 15.93 -22.01
C SER A 27 -19.65 15.57 -20.69
N ARG A 28 -20.93 15.17 -20.75
CA ARG A 28 -21.71 14.89 -19.52
C ARG A 28 -21.28 13.63 -18.76
N ARG A 29 -20.73 12.63 -19.45
CA ARG A 29 -20.20 11.41 -18.78
C ARG A 29 -18.99 11.75 -17.93
N GLY A 30 -18.02 12.51 -18.46
CA GLY A 30 -16.81 12.90 -17.72
C GLY A 30 -17.11 13.64 -16.42
N LEU A 31 -18.04 14.59 -16.45
CA LEU A 31 -18.43 15.35 -15.27
C LEU A 31 -19.08 14.47 -14.18
N LEU A 32 -19.96 13.53 -14.57
CA LEU A 32 -20.57 12.56 -13.66
C LEU A 32 -19.54 11.59 -13.08
N TRP A 33 -18.54 11.17 -13.86
CA TRP A 33 -17.43 10.34 -13.38
C TRP A 33 -16.58 11.09 -12.35
N HIS A 34 -16.27 12.37 -12.58
CA HIS A 34 -15.56 13.22 -11.61
C HIS A 34 -16.35 13.41 -10.31
N LEU A 35 -17.68 13.57 -10.41
CA LEU A 35 -18.55 13.68 -9.24
C LEU A 35 -18.63 12.35 -8.44
N ARG A 36 -18.74 11.20 -9.12
CA ARG A 36 -18.71 9.88 -8.45
C ARG A 36 -17.36 9.58 -7.80
N ALA A 37 -16.25 9.93 -8.44
CA ALA A 37 -14.91 9.75 -7.90
C ALA A 37 -14.66 10.59 -6.64
N ARG A 38 -15.34 11.74 -6.50
CA ARG A 38 -15.34 12.54 -5.26
C ARG A 38 -16.13 11.88 -4.14
N GLN A 39 -17.23 11.18 -4.45
CA GLN A 39 -18.13 10.61 -3.44
C GLN A 39 -17.55 9.35 -2.75
N SER A 40 -16.62 8.62 -3.37
CA SER A 40 -16.00 7.43 -2.79
C SER A 40 -14.85 7.70 -1.80
N ARG A 41 -14.61 8.97 -1.42
CA ARG A 41 -13.41 9.39 -0.68
C ARG A 41 -13.65 9.69 0.81
N VAL A 42 -14.79 9.38 1.40
CA VAL A 42 -15.01 9.73 2.81
C VAL A 42 -14.11 8.89 3.73
N GLY A 43 -13.35 9.55 4.61
CA GLY A 43 -12.25 8.95 5.39
C GLY A 43 -10.85 9.22 4.82
N LEU A 44 -10.79 9.68 3.56
CA LEU A 44 -9.62 10.26 2.92
C LEU A 44 -9.79 11.78 2.82
N PHE A 45 -8.86 12.52 3.38
CA PHE A 45 -8.88 13.98 3.42
C PHE A 45 -7.86 14.53 2.44
N GLU A 46 -8.30 15.38 1.51
CA GLU A 46 -7.38 16.07 0.60
C GLU A 46 -6.48 17.04 1.38
N VAL A 47 -5.17 16.89 1.21
CA VAL A 47 -4.15 17.73 1.85
C VAL A 47 -3.97 19.02 1.02
N GLY A 48 -5.03 19.84 0.98
CA GLY A 48 -5.08 21.13 0.28
C GLY A 48 -4.59 22.31 1.11
N PRO A 49 -4.63 23.56 0.59
CA PRO A 49 -4.00 24.75 1.20
C PRO A 49 -4.33 25.04 2.68
N GLY A 50 -5.51 24.64 3.16
CA GLY A 50 -5.90 24.80 4.56
C GLY A 50 -5.45 23.68 5.52
N HIS A 51 -4.83 22.63 5.00
CA HIS A 51 -4.44 21.45 5.79
C HIS A 51 -3.05 21.64 6.42
N GLU A 52 -2.86 21.26 7.70
CA GLU A 52 -1.59 21.47 8.43
C GLU A 52 -0.35 20.85 7.74
N LEU A 53 -0.56 19.75 7.00
CA LEU A 53 0.48 19.02 6.28
C LEU A 53 0.70 19.49 4.83
N HIS A 54 -0.07 20.47 4.34
CA HIS A 54 -0.04 20.93 2.95
C HIS A 54 1.35 21.37 2.49
N ARG A 55 2.00 22.25 3.27
CA ARG A 55 3.34 22.71 2.95
C ARG A 55 4.32 21.55 2.84
N MET A 56 4.21 20.57 3.74
CA MET A 56 5.09 19.39 3.73
C MET A 56 4.86 18.53 2.50
N THR A 57 3.60 18.26 2.11
CA THR A 57 3.30 17.44 0.93
C THR A 57 3.70 18.14 -0.37
N ARG A 58 3.58 19.47 -0.46
CA ARG A 58 4.08 20.24 -1.60
C ARG A 58 5.60 20.11 -1.78
N MET A 59 6.37 20.31 -0.70
CA MET A 59 7.82 20.09 -0.73
C MET A 59 8.18 18.64 -1.07
N MET A 60 7.40 17.65 -0.60
CA MET A 60 7.57 16.26 -1.02
C MET A 60 7.36 16.09 -2.52
N GLN A 61 6.26 16.62 -3.09
CA GLN A 61 5.96 16.51 -4.51
C GLN A 61 7.05 17.13 -5.40
N GLU A 62 7.47 18.35 -5.08
CA GLU A 62 8.52 19.07 -5.81
C GLU A 62 9.88 18.38 -5.69
N GLY A 63 10.24 17.94 -4.48
CA GLY A 63 11.44 17.16 -4.24
C GLY A 63 11.44 15.84 -5.03
N LEU A 64 10.36 15.07 -4.91
CA LEU A 64 10.23 13.77 -5.58
C LEU A 64 10.33 13.94 -7.10
N TRP A 65 9.70 14.96 -7.68
CA TRP A 65 9.82 15.25 -9.10
C TRP A 65 11.27 15.49 -9.53
N ALA A 66 12.02 16.29 -8.77
CA ALA A 66 13.42 16.59 -9.09
C ALA A 66 14.32 15.35 -8.90
N ALA A 67 14.08 14.55 -7.87
CA ALA A 67 14.82 13.33 -7.60
C ALA A 67 14.60 12.28 -8.70
N THR A 68 13.35 12.09 -9.13
CA THR A 68 13.03 11.17 -10.23
C THR A 68 13.56 11.68 -11.55
N GLN A 69 13.58 13.01 -11.78
CA GLN A 69 14.17 13.56 -13.00
C GLN A 69 15.66 13.22 -13.13
N VAL A 70 16.41 13.25 -12.04
CA VAL A 70 17.82 12.82 -12.04
C VAL A 70 17.95 11.34 -12.38
N SER A 71 17.07 10.49 -11.81
CA SER A 71 17.04 9.05 -12.09
C SER A 71 16.67 8.73 -13.55
N LYS A 72 15.74 9.50 -14.15
CA LYS A 72 15.39 9.41 -15.58
C LYS A 72 16.56 9.76 -16.48
N ASN A 73 17.27 10.83 -16.14
CA ASN A 73 18.42 11.30 -16.92
C ASN A 73 19.63 10.38 -16.77
N ASN A 74 19.74 9.67 -15.63
CA ASN A 74 20.88 8.81 -15.30
C ASN A 74 20.38 7.42 -14.83
N PRO A 75 19.74 6.64 -15.72
CA PRO A 75 19.23 5.33 -15.34
C PRO A 75 20.38 4.41 -14.92
N PRO A 76 20.21 3.60 -13.86
CA PRO A 76 21.28 2.73 -13.40
C PRO A 76 21.62 1.68 -14.47
N THR A 77 22.90 1.60 -14.83
CA THR A 77 23.43 0.65 -15.82
C THR A 77 24.18 -0.49 -15.13
N GLY A 78 24.37 -1.62 -15.83
CA GLY A 78 25.11 -2.78 -15.30
C GLY A 78 24.39 -3.56 -14.17
N PRO A 79 25.08 -4.51 -13.53
CA PRO A 79 24.54 -5.26 -12.39
C PRO A 79 24.39 -4.38 -11.14
N THR A 80 23.51 -4.77 -10.23
CA THR A 80 23.35 -4.08 -8.94
C THR A 80 24.64 -4.21 -8.11
N THR A 81 25.15 -3.09 -7.60
CA THR A 81 26.36 -3.08 -6.77
C THR A 81 26.06 -2.72 -5.32
N GLN A 82 27.01 -2.97 -4.40
CA GLN A 82 26.87 -2.52 -3.01
C GLN A 82 26.77 -0.99 -2.89
N LYS A 83 27.37 -0.25 -3.84
CA LYS A 83 27.30 1.22 -3.90
C LYS A 83 25.87 1.70 -4.11
N ASP A 84 25.08 1.00 -4.93
CA ASP A 84 23.69 1.32 -5.23
C ASP A 84 22.83 1.39 -3.94
N TYR A 85 23.13 0.54 -2.94
CA TYR A 85 22.42 0.49 -1.66
C TYR A 85 22.89 1.53 -0.64
N LEU A 86 24.07 2.11 -0.83
CA LEU A 86 24.68 3.08 0.09
C LEU A 86 24.57 4.52 -0.41
N GLU A 87 24.19 4.73 -1.68
CA GLU A 87 24.11 6.05 -2.28
C GLU A 87 23.08 6.94 -1.57
N VAL A 88 23.49 8.18 -1.29
CA VAL A 88 22.59 9.23 -0.80
C VAL A 88 22.83 10.50 -1.60
N MET A 89 21.83 10.91 -2.36
CA MET A 89 21.84 12.17 -3.11
C MET A 89 20.99 13.19 -2.37
N THR A 90 21.52 14.38 -2.10
CA THR A 90 20.74 15.48 -1.49
C THR A 90 20.60 16.62 -2.49
N GLN A 91 19.37 17.06 -2.74
CA GLN A 91 19.04 18.20 -3.58
C GLN A 91 18.53 19.33 -2.71
N VAL A 92 19.06 20.54 -2.94
CA VAL A 92 18.60 21.77 -2.28
C VAL A 92 17.62 22.46 -3.21
N HIS A 93 16.48 22.89 -2.68
CA HIS A 93 15.42 23.56 -3.41
C HIS A 93 15.34 25.03 -3.02
N GLU A 94 14.96 25.89 -3.98
CA GLU A 94 14.89 27.35 -3.81
C GLU A 94 13.95 27.79 -2.66
N GLU A 95 12.91 27.01 -2.37
CA GLU A 95 11.99 27.26 -1.25
C GLU A 95 12.58 26.97 0.14
N GLY A 96 13.89 26.73 0.23
CA GLY A 96 14.60 26.57 1.50
C GLY A 96 14.41 25.21 2.15
N PHE A 97 14.24 24.16 1.35
CA PHE A 97 14.23 22.78 1.84
C PHE A 97 15.21 21.91 1.05
N GLU A 98 15.50 20.74 1.60
CA GLU A 98 16.33 19.74 0.97
C GLU A 98 15.62 18.40 0.93
N LEU A 99 15.74 17.72 -0.20
CA LEU A 99 15.33 16.33 -0.34
C LEU A 99 16.56 15.43 -0.45
N GLY A 100 16.67 14.45 0.45
CA GLY A 100 17.63 13.36 0.32
C GLY A 100 16.96 12.13 -0.30
N THR A 101 17.52 11.57 -1.35
CA THR A 101 17.15 10.28 -1.95
C THR A 101 18.14 9.22 -1.50
N LEU A 102 17.64 8.18 -0.82
CA LEU A 102 18.46 7.12 -0.23
C LEU A 102 18.35 5.85 -1.05
N ALA A 103 19.49 5.24 -1.40
CA ALA A 103 19.60 4.06 -2.26
C ALA A 103 18.87 4.23 -3.61
N GLY A 104 18.96 5.42 -4.20
CA GLY A 104 18.24 5.81 -5.42
C GLY A 104 18.34 4.79 -6.56
N PRO A 105 19.55 4.35 -6.95
CA PRO A 105 19.73 3.34 -8.00
C PRO A 105 19.05 2.00 -7.68
N ALA A 106 19.14 1.53 -6.43
CA ALA A 106 18.50 0.27 -6.03
C ALA A 106 16.98 0.34 -6.15
N PHE A 107 16.37 1.44 -5.74
CA PHE A 107 14.92 1.64 -5.87
C PHE A 107 14.48 1.85 -7.33
N ALA A 108 15.28 2.52 -8.17
CA ALA A 108 15.00 2.62 -9.61
C ALA A 108 14.97 1.24 -10.28
N ARG A 109 15.89 0.34 -9.92
CA ARG A 109 15.87 -1.06 -10.38
C ARG A 109 14.63 -1.82 -9.90
N LEU A 110 14.23 -1.63 -8.64
CA LEU A 110 13.00 -2.24 -8.10
C LEU A 110 11.73 -1.75 -8.81
N ARG A 111 11.64 -0.44 -9.10
CA ARG A 111 10.52 0.12 -9.88
C ARG A 111 10.48 -0.50 -11.28
N LYS A 112 11.63 -0.58 -11.95
CA LYS A 112 11.74 -1.24 -13.26
C LYS A 112 11.33 -2.71 -13.22
N SER A 113 11.72 -3.47 -12.18
CA SER A 113 11.44 -4.91 -12.11
C SER A 113 9.94 -5.24 -11.93
N ILE A 114 9.14 -4.28 -11.49
CA ILE A 114 7.68 -4.41 -11.38
C ILE A 114 6.92 -3.72 -12.52
N GLY A 115 7.63 -3.27 -13.56
CA GLY A 115 7.04 -2.60 -14.72
C GLY A 115 6.64 -1.14 -14.48
N LEU A 116 7.12 -0.51 -13.40
CA LEU A 116 6.86 0.91 -13.12
C LEU A 116 7.96 1.77 -13.75
N THR A 117 7.57 2.60 -14.72
CA THR A 117 8.49 3.56 -15.36
C THR A 117 8.80 4.73 -14.42
N GLU A 118 9.96 5.36 -14.60
CA GLU A 118 10.29 6.57 -13.84
C GLU A 118 9.38 7.74 -14.24
N GLU A 119 8.91 7.77 -15.50
CA GLU A 119 7.93 8.72 -16.01
C GLU A 119 6.60 8.62 -15.25
N ASP A 120 6.03 7.41 -15.12
CA ASP A 120 4.77 7.18 -14.41
C ASP A 120 4.91 7.46 -12.91
N TYR A 121 6.03 7.04 -12.32
CA TYR A 121 6.35 7.29 -10.92
C TYR A 121 6.45 8.80 -10.62
N GLN A 122 7.17 9.54 -11.48
CA GLN A 122 7.28 11.00 -11.39
C GLN A 122 5.94 11.71 -11.61
N ALA A 123 5.16 11.29 -12.60
CA ALA A 123 3.86 11.91 -12.89
C ALA A 123 2.87 11.75 -11.73
N THR A 124 2.92 10.61 -11.04
CA THR A 124 2.02 10.30 -9.91
C THR A 124 2.44 11.00 -8.61
N LEU A 125 3.74 11.12 -8.35
CA LEU A 125 4.29 11.71 -7.11
C LEU A 125 4.64 13.19 -7.22
N GLY A 126 4.74 13.72 -8.44
CA GLY A 126 5.15 15.09 -8.69
C GLY A 126 4.09 16.13 -8.31
N PRO A 127 4.37 17.41 -8.57
CA PRO A 127 3.41 18.48 -8.39
C PRO A 127 2.15 18.23 -9.22
N GLY A 128 0.99 18.36 -8.58
CA GLY A 128 -0.30 18.13 -9.22
C GLY A 128 -1.39 18.08 -8.16
N ASP A 129 -2.27 17.09 -8.27
CA ASP A 129 -3.35 16.87 -7.33
C ASP A 129 -2.83 16.66 -5.87
N PRO A 130 -3.62 17.06 -4.86
CA PRO A 130 -3.23 16.90 -3.48
C PRO A 130 -3.18 15.43 -3.09
N TYR A 131 -2.20 15.07 -2.26
CA TYR A 131 -2.18 13.80 -1.56
C TYR A 131 -3.41 13.67 -0.64
N LEU A 132 -3.79 12.44 -0.37
CA LEU A 132 -4.92 12.09 0.48
C LEU A 132 -4.40 11.55 1.81
N GLN A 133 -4.74 12.20 2.92
CA GLN A 133 -4.44 11.69 4.26
C GLN A 133 -5.58 10.83 4.77
N PHE A 134 -5.28 9.80 5.55
CA PHE A 134 -6.27 9.08 6.34
C PHE A 134 -5.80 8.95 7.79
N PHE A 135 -6.74 8.82 8.71
CA PHE A 135 -6.43 8.55 10.10
C PHE A 135 -6.15 7.06 10.29
N SER A 136 -4.91 6.74 10.65
CA SER A 136 -4.55 5.38 11.05
C SER A 136 -4.89 5.16 12.52
N THR A 137 -5.43 3.97 12.84
CA THR A 137 -5.56 3.52 14.24
C THR A 137 -4.23 3.02 14.82
N SER A 138 -3.11 3.26 14.12
CA SER A 138 -1.77 2.91 14.56
C SER A 138 -1.37 3.69 15.82
N LYS A 139 -0.69 3.00 16.74
CA LYS A 139 -0.10 3.63 17.93
C LYS A 139 1.07 4.56 17.58
N SER A 140 1.59 4.49 16.36
CA SER A 140 2.68 5.35 15.90
C SER A 140 2.15 6.73 15.51
N LYS A 141 2.87 7.80 15.89
CA LYS A 141 2.61 9.18 15.41
C LYS A 141 3.03 9.39 13.94
N ALA A 142 3.03 8.32 13.14
CA ALA A 142 3.37 8.40 11.73
C ALA A 142 2.19 8.98 10.95
N SER A 143 2.47 9.91 10.04
CA SER A 143 1.51 10.36 9.04
C SER A 143 1.51 9.40 7.86
N PHE A 144 0.31 9.12 7.37
CA PHE A 144 0.06 8.25 6.24
C PHE A 144 -0.68 9.02 5.15
N PHE A 145 -0.20 8.89 3.92
CA PHE A 145 -0.82 9.50 2.76
C PHE A 145 -0.95 8.48 1.63
N LEU A 146 -1.89 8.75 0.74
CA LEU A 146 -2.00 8.15 -0.58
C LEU A 146 -1.76 9.23 -1.62
N THR A 147 -1.22 8.85 -2.77
CA THR A 147 -1.29 9.70 -3.96
C THR A 147 -2.74 9.90 -4.36
N HIS A 148 -3.04 10.94 -5.14
CA HIS A 148 -4.42 11.29 -5.48
C HIS A 148 -5.17 10.16 -6.19
N ASP A 149 -4.46 9.42 -7.05
CA ASP A 149 -4.92 8.23 -7.76
C ASP A 149 -4.85 6.93 -6.93
N GLN A 150 -4.38 7.03 -5.68
CA GLN A 150 -4.29 5.95 -4.69
C GLN A 150 -3.38 4.78 -5.10
N ARG A 151 -2.50 4.98 -6.08
CA ARG A 151 -1.53 3.95 -6.52
C ARG A 151 -0.39 3.76 -5.53
N PHE A 152 0.07 4.83 -4.90
CA PHE A 152 1.21 4.80 -3.99
C PHE A 152 0.82 5.24 -2.59
N PHE A 153 1.46 4.59 -1.62
CA PHE A 153 1.33 4.84 -0.21
C PHE A 153 2.60 5.53 0.30
N VAL A 154 2.41 6.66 0.97
CA VAL A 154 3.48 7.48 1.54
C VAL A 154 3.38 7.41 3.06
N LYS A 155 4.44 6.92 3.70
CA LYS A 155 4.47 6.77 5.16
C LYS A 155 5.66 7.53 5.73
N THR A 156 5.41 8.43 6.69
CA THR A 156 6.52 9.03 7.46
C THR A 156 7.12 7.98 8.39
N GLN A 157 8.44 8.02 8.55
CA GLN A 157 9.17 6.98 9.24
C GLN A 157 10.24 7.55 10.18
N ARG A 158 10.51 6.85 11.29
CA ARG A 158 11.58 7.28 12.21
C ARG A 158 12.95 7.01 11.60
N ARG A 159 13.92 7.86 11.94
CA ARG A 159 15.31 7.73 11.48
C ARG A 159 15.87 6.33 11.71
N HIS A 160 15.72 5.78 12.92
CA HIS A 160 16.28 4.45 13.23
C HIS A 160 15.62 3.33 12.40
N GLU A 161 14.32 3.42 12.11
CA GLU A 161 13.61 2.41 11.29
C GLU A 161 14.07 2.47 9.84
N VAL A 162 14.35 3.67 9.32
CA VAL A 162 14.93 3.82 7.98
C VAL A 162 16.35 3.26 7.90
N HIS A 163 17.19 3.49 8.91
CA HIS A 163 18.54 2.92 8.90
C HIS A 163 18.51 1.39 8.89
N VAL A 164 17.61 0.79 9.67
CA VAL A 164 17.46 -0.66 9.71
C VAL A 164 16.88 -1.20 8.39
N LEU A 165 15.90 -0.51 7.81
CA LEU A 165 15.38 -0.85 6.50
C LEU A 165 16.48 -0.87 5.44
N LEU A 166 17.30 0.19 5.37
CA LEU A 166 18.40 0.29 4.40
C LEU A 166 19.49 -0.75 4.65
N ALA A 167 19.77 -1.10 5.90
CA ALA A 167 20.71 -2.17 6.23
C ALA A 167 20.24 -3.56 5.73
N HIS A 168 18.93 -3.79 5.66
CA HIS A 168 18.34 -5.02 5.14
C HIS A 168 17.91 -4.95 3.67
N LEU A 169 18.06 -3.78 3.01
CA LEU A 169 17.61 -3.56 1.64
C LEU A 169 18.21 -4.57 0.64
N PRO A 170 19.51 -4.93 0.68
CA PRO A 170 20.06 -5.94 -0.22
C PRO A 170 19.35 -7.30 -0.11
N ARG A 171 19.12 -7.76 1.13
CA ARG A 171 18.42 -9.04 1.40
C ARG A 171 16.95 -8.99 0.97
N TYR A 172 16.31 -7.83 1.14
CA TYR A 172 14.95 -7.62 0.64
C TYR A 172 14.89 -7.70 -0.89
N VAL A 173 15.83 -7.07 -1.61
CA VAL A 173 15.90 -7.16 -3.07
C VAL A 173 16.15 -8.59 -3.53
N GLU A 174 17.09 -9.30 -2.90
CA GLU A 174 17.38 -10.71 -3.17
C GLU A 174 16.13 -11.60 -2.98
N HIS A 175 15.40 -11.41 -1.87
CA HIS A 175 14.15 -12.13 -1.61
C HIS A 175 13.11 -11.89 -2.70
N LEU A 176 12.94 -10.64 -3.14
CA LEU A 176 12.00 -10.31 -4.22
C LEU A 176 12.42 -10.87 -5.58
N GLN A 177 13.72 -11.04 -5.83
CA GLN A 177 14.23 -11.68 -7.05
C GLN A 177 14.00 -13.19 -7.03
N GLN A 178 14.22 -13.83 -5.88
CA GLN A 178 13.99 -15.26 -5.70
C GLN A 178 12.49 -15.61 -5.69
N TYR A 179 11.67 -14.73 -5.12
CA TYR A 179 10.22 -14.87 -5.04
C TYR A 179 9.54 -13.65 -5.67
N PRO A 180 9.46 -13.59 -7.01
CA PRO A 180 8.80 -12.48 -7.73
C PRO A 180 7.37 -12.23 -7.25
N HIS A 181 6.70 -13.29 -6.79
CA HIS A 181 5.33 -13.26 -6.25
C HIS A 181 5.27 -13.17 -4.72
N SER A 182 6.26 -12.57 -4.09
CA SER A 182 6.22 -12.24 -2.67
C SER A 182 5.06 -11.31 -2.30
N LEU A 183 4.40 -11.59 -1.17
CA LEU A 183 3.37 -10.78 -0.52
C LEU A 183 3.95 -9.53 0.14
N LEU A 184 5.27 -9.41 0.29
CA LEU A 184 5.89 -8.22 0.86
C LEU A 184 5.55 -6.97 0.03
N ALA A 185 5.10 -5.91 0.70
CA ALA A 185 4.80 -4.64 0.06
C ALA A 185 6.01 -4.12 -0.71
N ARG A 186 5.81 -3.71 -1.97
CA ARG A 186 6.90 -3.22 -2.83
C ARG A 186 7.30 -1.82 -2.42
N LEU A 187 8.51 -1.72 -1.87
CA LEU A 187 9.13 -0.44 -1.52
C LEU A 187 9.65 0.22 -2.79
N LEU A 188 9.19 1.44 -3.07
CA LEU A 188 9.48 2.16 -4.30
C LEU A 188 10.49 3.27 -4.09
N GLY A 189 10.72 3.72 -2.86
CA GLY A 189 11.72 4.73 -2.57
C GLY A 189 11.77 5.10 -1.09
N VAL A 190 12.94 5.55 -0.64
CA VAL A 190 13.18 6.06 0.71
C VAL A 190 13.80 7.43 0.60
N TYR A 191 13.19 8.39 1.30
CA TYR A 191 13.55 9.79 1.18
C TYR A 191 13.67 10.45 2.55
N SER A 192 14.41 11.56 2.58
CA SER A 192 14.46 12.48 3.71
C SER A 192 14.11 13.88 3.26
N LEU A 193 13.41 14.62 4.13
CA LEU A 193 13.04 16.00 3.92
C LEU A 193 13.59 16.83 5.09
N ARG A 194 14.30 17.92 4.78
CA ARG A 194 14.79 18.89 5.75
C ARG A 194 14.37 20.28 5.33
N VAL A 195 13.71 21.02 6.21
CA VAL A 195 13.34 22.42 5.96
C VAL A 195 14.36 23.30 6.66
N ALA A 196 15.06 24.15 5.90
CA ALA A 196 16.16 25.00 6.38
C ALA A 196 17.13 24.21 7.29
N GLN A 197 17.41 24.72 8.49
CA GLN A 197 18.28 24.06 9.49
C GLN A 197 17.49 23.13 10.44
N GLY A 198 16.26 22.75 10.08
CA GLY A 198 15.40 21.89 10.88
C GLY A 198 15.85 20.43 10.94
N LYS A 199 15.10 19.64 11.72
CA LYS A 199 15.31 18.19 11.84
C LYS A 199 14.92 17.46 10.54
N LYS A 200 15.76 16.53 10.09
CA LYS A 200 15.43 15.61 8.98
C LYS A 200 14.22 14.74 9.35
N LYS A 201 13.16 14.83 8.54
CA LYS A 201 12.04 13.89 8.53
C LYS A 201 12.30 12.84 7.46
N TYR A 202 11.89 11.60 7.67
CA TYR A 202 12.03 10.54 6.67
C TYR A 202 10.68 10.02 6.25
N PHE A 203 10.57 9.54 5.02
CA PHE A 203 9.38 8.89 4.51
C PHE A 203 9.71 7.82 3.49
N ILE A 204 8.80 6.87 3.35
CA ILE A 204 8.91 5.72 2.46
C ILE A 204 7.73 5.79 1.48
N ILE A 205 8.00 5.52 0.21
CA ILE A 205 7.00 5.30 -0.82
C ILE A 205 6.90 3.80 -1.08
N MET A 206 5.69 3.26 -1.13
CA MET A 206 5.42 1.86 -1.45
C MET A 206 4.18 1.75 -2.34
N GLN A 207 4.04 0.65 -3.07
CA GLN A 207 2.79 0.36 -3.78
C GLN A 207 1.63 0.20 -2.79
N CYS A 208 0.48 0.75 -3.14
CA CYS A 208 -0.75 0.53 -2.38
C CYS A 208 -1.21 -0.93 -2.58
N ILE A 209 -1.40 -1.67 -1.49
CA ILE A 209 -1.97 -3.03 -1.54
C ILE A 209 -3.42 -2.98 -2.04
N PHE A 210 -4.19 -2.01 -1.53
CA PHE A 210 -5.60 -1.84 -1.85
C PHE A 210 -5.76 -1.00 -3.10
N TYR A 211 -5.39 -1.53 -4.26
CA TYR A 211 -5.57 -0.85 -5.54
C TYR A 211 -5.99 -1.84 -6.64
N PRO A 212 -7.01 -1.51 -7.46
CA PRO A 212 -7.87 -0.32 -7.40
C PRO A 212 -8.84 -0.32 -6.21
N THR A 213 -9.20 0.86 -5.69
CA THR A 213 -9.99 0.99 -4.44
C THR A 213 -11.50 0.97 -4.62
N SER A 214 -12.00 1.24 -5.83
CA SER A 214 -13.41 1.62 -6.08
C SER A 214 -14.45 0.56 -5.71
N ARG A 215 -14.05 -0.72 -5.68
CA ARG A 215 -14.96 -1.86 -5.42
C ARG A 215 -14.59 -2.67 -4.19
N ILE A 216 -13.60 -2.23 -3.41
CA ILE A 216 -13.23 -2.88 -2.17
C ILE A 216 -14.31 -2.60 -1.13
N SER A 217 -15.02 -3.65 -0.72
CA SER A 217 -16.07 -3.60 0.30
C SER A 217 -15.46 -3.49 1.70
N GLU A 218 -14.42 -4.27 1.98
CA GLU A 218 -13.87 -4.41 3.33
C GLU A 218 -12.35 -4.43 3.32
N ARG A 219 -11.74 -3.93 4.39
CA ARG A 219 -10.28 -3.81 4.56
C ARG A 219 -9.91 -4.22 5.97
N TYR A 220 -8.85 -5.00 6.11
CA TYR A 220 -8.37 -5.53 7.38
C TYR A 220 -6.85 -5.37 7.51
N ASP A 221 -6.41 -5.04 8.72
CA ASP A 221 -5.04 -5.14 9.20
C ASP A 221 -4.98 -6.34 10.14
N ILE A 222 -4.27 -7.40 9.78
CA ILE A 222 -4.21 -8.66 10.54
C ILE A 222 -2.80 -8.89 11.10
N LYS A 223 -2.71 -9.27 12.38
CA LYS A 223 -1.43 -9.60 13.06
C LYS A 223 -1.41 -10.99 13.70
N GLY A 224 -2.52 -11.72 13.62
CA GLY A 224 -2.76 -13.01 14.25
C GLY A 224 -2.90 -12.93 15.78
N CYS A 225 -3.30 -11.80 16.35
CA CYS A 225 -3.40 -11.61 17.81
C CYS A 225 -4.71 -10.93 18.23
N ASN A 226 -4.99 -10.86 19.53
CA ASN A 226 -6.31 -10.45 20.01
C ASN A 226 -6.27 -9.08 20.71
N ILE A 227 -5.18 -8.74 21.40
CA ILE A 227 -5.09 -7.49 22.18
C ILE A 227 -5.10 -6.23 21.29
N SER A 228 -6.07 -5.34 21.53
CA SER A 228 -6.27 -4.09 20.76
C SER A 228 -6.52 -4.33 19.26
N ARG A 229 -7.18 -5.46 18.92
CA ARG A 229 -7.45 -5.90 17.55
C ARG A 229 -8.92 -5.87 17.17
N TRP A 230 -9.68 -4.96 17.78
CA TRP A 230 -11.03 -4.57 17.38
C TRP A 230 -11.05 -3.10 16.94
N VAL A 231 -11.91 -2.79 15.98
CA VAL A 231 -12.29 -1.42 15.59
C VAL A 231 -13.80 -1.41 15.45
N ASP A 232 -14.47 -0.39 15.98
CA ASP A 232 -15.93 -0.25 15.84
C ASP A 232 -16.28 -0.04 14.36
N PRO A 233 -17.05 -0.94 13.74
CA PRO A 233 -17.42 -0.81 12.34
C PRO A 233 -18.21 0.47 12.10
N ALA A 234 -18.05 1.05 10.91
CA ALA A 234 -18.90 2.16 10.49
C ALA A 234 -20.35 1.66 10.30
N PRO A 235 -21.37 2.49 10.55
CA PRO A 235 -22.76 2.14 10.26
C PRO A 235 -22.94 1.70 8.80
N GLU A 236 -23.90 0.81 8.54
CA GLU A 236 -24.24 0.41 7.17
C GLU A 236 -24.55 1.63 6.30
N GLY A 237 -23.99 1.65 5.09
CA GLY A 237 -24.12 2.78 4.16
C GLY A 237 -23.21 3.98 4.46
N SER A 238 -22.43 3.94 5.55
CA SER A 238 -21.42 4.97 5.80
C SER A 238 -20.37 4.97 4.69
N PRO A 239 -20.06 6.14 4.09
CA PRO A 239 -19.03 6.22 3.07
C PRO A 239 -17.60 6.16 3.66
N LEU A 240 -17.47 6.05 4.99
CA LEU A 240 -16.18 6.05 5.69
C LEU A 240 -15.35 4.80 5.35
N VAL A 241 -14.18 5.02 4.74
CA VAL A 241 -13.19 3.97 4.51
C VAL A 241 -12.47 3.65 5.81
N LEU A 242 -12.80 2.51 6.41
CA LEU A 242 -12.21 2.01 7.64
C LEU A 242 -11.35 0.76 7.40
N VAL A 243 -10.24 0.64 8.14
CA VAL A 243 -9.45 -0.59 8.19
C VAL A 243 -9.74 -1.30 9.50
N LEU A 244 -10.44 -2.42 9.39
CA LEU A 244 -10.81 -3.32 10.49
C LEU A 244 -9.61 -4.17 10.92
N LYS A 245 -9.75 -4.96 11.99
CA LYS A 245 -8.65 -5.76 12.57
C LYS A 245 -9.04 -7.23 12.77
N ASP A 246 -8.15 -8.02 13.38
CA ASP A 246 -8.29 -9.47 13.55
C ASP A 246 -9.64 -9.89 14.15
N LEU A 247 -10.09 -9.21 15.22
CA LEU A 247 -11.34 -9.57 15.89
C LEU A 247 -12.58 -9.25 15.05
N ASN A 248 -12.49 -8.31 14.12
CA ASN A 248 -13.56 -8.03 13.16
C ASN A 248 -13.66 -9.08 12.04
N PHE A 249 -12.65 -9.94 11.87
CA PHE A 249 -12.59 -10.94 10.81
C PHE A 249 -13.09 -12.33 11.25
N GLN A 250 -13.30 -12.58 12.55
CA GLN A 250 -13.36 -13.93 13.15
C GLN A 250 -14.37 -14.91 12.55
N GLU A 251 -15.45 -14.44 11.92
CA GLU A 251 -16.50 -15.29 11.35
C GLU A 251 -16.37 -15.48 9.82
N LYS A 252 -15.26 -15.01 9.24
CA LYS A 252 -15.03 -15.02 7.79
C LYS A 252 -13.92 -15.98 7.40
N THR A 253 -14.09 -16.60 6.24
CA THR A 253 -13.09 -17.45 5.59
C THR A 253 -12.88 -16.97 4.17
N MET A 254 -11.62 -16.79 3.78
CA MET A 254 -11.27 -16.49 2.39
C MET A 254 -11.32 -17.77 1.56
N ARG A 255 -12.25 -17.83 0.62
CA ARG A 255 -12.46 -18.96 -0.29
C ARG A 255 -11.46 -18.87 -1.44
N LEU A 256 -10.27 -19.43 -1.27
CA LEU A 256 -9.16 -19.36 -2.24
C LEU A 256 -9.08 -20.59 -3.14
N GLY A 257 -9.72 -21.70 -2.75
CA GLY A 257 -9.78 -22.93 -3.54
C GLY A 257 -8.38 -23.44 -3.91
N ALA A 258 -8.13 -23.68 -5.20
CA ALA A 258 -6.84 -24.18 -5.68
C ALA A 258 -5.65 -23.23 -5.38
N GLN A 259 -5.91 -21.94 -5.14
CA GLN A 259 -4.87 -20.94 -4.88
C GLN A 259 -4.39 -20.97 -3.42
N ARG A 260 -5.12 -21.66 -2.53
CA ARG A 260 -4.80 -21.72 -1.09
C ARG A 260 -3.42 -22.28 -0.81
N SER A 261 -3.04 -23.37 -1.47
CA SER A 261 -1.74 -24.02 -1.25
C SER A 261 -0.57 -23.09 -1.60
N TRP A 262 -0.69 -22.36 -2.71
CA TRP A 262 0.27 -21.33 -3.10
C TRP A 262 0.32 -20.20 -2.07
N PHE A 263 -0.83 -19.67 -1.65
CA PHE A 263 -0.90 -18.57 -0.69
C PHE A 263 -0.23 -18.91 0.64
N LEU A 264 -0.56 -20.07 1.21
CA LEU A 264 0.04 -20.54 2.46
C LEU A 264 1.56 -20.73 2.31
N ARG A 265 2.01 -21.29 1.18
CA ARG A 265 3.44 -21.44 0.91
C ARG A 265 4.15 -20.09 0.80
N GLN A 266 3.55 -19.11 0.13
CA GLN A 266 4.12 -17.78 -0.01
C GLN A 266 4.18 -17.05 1.34
N MET A 267 3.16 -17.19 2.18
CA MET A 267 3.16 -16.71 3.57
C MET A 267 4.32 -17.29 4.39
N GLU A 268 4.59 -18.60 4.28
CA GLU A 268 5.73 -19.23 4.95
C GLU A 268 7.08 -18.63 4.50
N LEU A 269 7.26 -18.45 3.18
CA LEU A 269 8.49 -17.92 2.61
C LEU A 269 8.74 -16.48 3.05
N ASP A 270 7.71 -15.62 2.97
CA ASP A 270 7.84 -14.21 3.32
C ASP A 270 8.01 -14.00 4.84
N THR A 271 7.30 -14.77 5.67
CA THR A 271 7.47 -14.69 7.12
C THR A 271 8.77 -15.31 7.60
N ALA A 272 9.31 -16.31 6.89
CA ALA A 272 10.65 -16.85 7.15
C ALA A 272 11.72 -15.78 6.90
N PHE A 273 11.64 -15.04 5.78
CA PHE A 273 12.51 -13.90 5.50
C PHE A 273 12.41 -12.83 6.59
N LEU A 274 11.19 -12.38 6.94
CA LEU A 274 10.98 -11.36 7.99
C LEU A 274 11.54 -11.80 9.35
N ARG A 275 11.43 -13.09 9.67
CA ARG A 275 12.04 -13.68 10.87
C ARG A 275 13.56 -13.62 10.82
N GLU A 276 14.18 -13.93 9.68
CA GLU A 276 15.64 -13.89 9.52
C GLU A 276 16.24 -12.48 9.60
N VAL A 277 15.51 -11.46 9.16
CA VAL A 277 15.89 -10.05 9.37
C VAL A 277 15.41 -9.51 10.73
N ASN A 278 14.92 -10.40 11.61
CA ASN A 278 14.52 -10.09 12.99
C ASN A 278 13.44 -8.99 13.09
N VAL A 279 12.55 -8.92 12.10
CA VAL A 279 11.44 -7.98 12.02
C VAL A 279 10.18 -8.59 12.68
N LEU A 280 9.38 -7.75 13.34
CA LEU A 280 8.08 -8.11 13.93
C LEU A 280 7.05 -6.99 13.73
N ASP A 281 5.87 -7.15 14.32
CA ASP A 281 4.78 -6.15 14.33
C ASP A 281 4.27 -5.79 12.91
N TYR A 282 4.65 -6.56 11.87
CA TYR A 282 4.15 -6.44 10.50
C TYR A 282 2.70 -6.97 10.38
N SER A 283 1.91 -6.37 9.49
CA SER A 283 0.52 -6.78 9.28
C SER A 283 0.37 -7.47 7.93
N LEU A 284 -0.48 -8.50 7.87
CA LEU A 284 -1.09 -8.92 6.61
C LEU A 284 -2.30 -8.02 6.37
N LEU A 285 -2.24 -7.20 5.34
CA LEU A 285 -3.38 -6.45 4.85
C LEU A 285 -4.24 -7.36 3.97
N VAL A 286 -5.54 -7.35 4.22
CA VAL A 286 -6.54 -8.10 3.45
C VAL A 286 -7.63 -7.13 3.02
N ALA A 287 -7.95 -7.09 1.74
CA ALA A 287 -9.15 -6.42 1.26
C ALA A 287 -10.02 -7.37 0.45
N ILE A 288 -11.33 -7.21 0.58
CA ILE A 288 -12.33 -8.04 -0.09
C ILE A 288 -13.06 -7.17 -1.12
N GLN A 289 -13.24 -7.71 -2.31
CA GLN A 289 -14.06 -7.14 -3.37
C GLN A 289 -15.02 -8.23 -3.87
N PHE A 290 -16.32 -7.95 -3.92
CA PHE A 290 -17.27 -8.84 -4.58
C PHE A 290 -17.06 -8.80 -6.09
N LEU A 291 -17.00 -9.96 -6.73
CA LEU A 291 -16.93 -10.09 -8.19
C LEU A 291 -18.30 -9.79 -8.82
N HIS A 292 -18.30 -9.15 -9.99
CA HIS A 292 -19.50 -9.03 -10.82
C HIS A 292 -19.77 -10.35 -11.55
N GLU A 293 -21.00 -10.57 -12.00
CA GLU A 293 -21.40 -11.80 -12.68
C GLU A 293 -20.57 -12.11 -13.95
N ASP A 294 -20.07 -11.09 -14.64
CA ASP A 294 -19.18 -11.24 -15.79
C ASP A 294 -17.73 -11.63 -15.41
N GLU A 295 -17.30 -11.31 -14.19
CA GLU A 295 -16.01 -11.72 -13.64
C GLU A 295 -16.07 -13.15 -13.06
N LYS A 296 -17.27 -13.58 -12.62
CA LYS A 296 -17.52 -14.93 -12.10
C LYS A 296 -17.52 -15.94 -13.25
N GLY A 297 -16.47 -16.77 -13.32
CA GLY A 297 -16.39 -17.90 -14.27
C GLY A 297 -15.21 -17.87 -15.23
N ILE A 298 -14.52 -16.72 -15.40
CA ILE A 298 -13.36 -16.61 -16.30
C ILE A 298 -12.21 -17.55 -15.85
N HIS A 299 -12.06 -17.79 -14.54
CA HIS A 299 -10.90 -18.51 -14.00
C HIS A 299 -10.96 -20.03 -14.06
N HIS A 300 -12.14 -20.66 -14.16
CA HIS A 300 -12.21 -22.12 -14.36
C HIS A 300 -11.61 -22.53 -15.71
N SER A 301 -11.67 -21.65 -16.71
CA SER A 301 -11.11 -21.92 -18.04
C SER A 301 -9.58 -21.78 -18.06
N VAL A 302 -9.02 -20.69 -17.51
CA VAL A 302 -7.57 -20.41 -17.60
C VAL A 302 -6.72 -21.49 -16.94
N PHE A 303 -7.11 -21.97 -15.74
CA PHE A 303 -6.38 -23.05 -15.06
C PHE A 303 -6.51 -24.41 -15.77
N SER A 304 -7.62 -24.67 -16.48
CA SER A 304 -7.77 -25.89 -17.28
C SER A 304 -6.87 -25.88 -18.52
N THR A 305 -6.70 -24.72 -19.16
CA THR A 305 -5.83 -24.55 -20.34
C THR A 305 -4.35 -24.74 -19.99
N PHE A 306 -3.90 -24.22 -18.83
CA PHE A 306 -2.52 -24.43 -18.39
C PHE A 306 -2.21 -25.88 -18.01
N LYS A 307 -3.18 -26.63 -17.43
CA LYS A 307 -3.03 -28.07 -17.18
C LYS A 307 -2.99 -28.90 -18.47
N SER A 308 -3.63 -28.46 -19.55
CA SER A 308 -3.65 -29.17 -20.83
C SER A 308 -2.37 -28.98 -21.65
N ILE A 309 -1.60 -27.91 -21.41
CA ILE A 309 -0.39 -27.59 -22.20
C ILE A 309 0.88 -28.22 -21.60
N GLN A 310 0.88 -28.60 -20.31
CA GLN A 310 2.02 -29.23 -19.63
C GLN A 310 2.17 -30.75 -19.84
N GLY A 311 1.48 -31.32 -20.83
CA GLY A 311 1.54 -32.75 -21.17
C GLY A 311 2.76 -33.17 -22.00
N VAL A 312 4.00 -32.73 -21.72
CA VAL A 312 5.23 -33.26 -22.36
C VAL A 312 6.43 -33.24 -21.40
N SER A 313 6.85 -34.44 -20.97
CA SER A 313 8.16 -34.92 -20.47
C SER A 313 9.16 -34.01 -19.70
N LYS A 314 9.48 -34.47 -18.47
CA LYS A 314 10.80 -34.56 -17.79
C LYS A 314 11.63 -33.27 -17.56
N SER A 315 11.70 -32.80 -16.30
CA SER A 315 12.89 -32.91 -15.42
C SER A 315 12.57 -32.43 -14.00
N LYS A 316 13.14 -33.10 -12.99
CA LYS A 316 13.07 -32.69 -11.57
C LYS A 316 13.87 -31.38 -11.41
N GLY A 317 13.19 -30.25 -11.29
CA GLY A 317 13.80 -28.94 -11.03
C GLY A 317 12.78 -27.99 -10.43
N THR A 318 13.18 -27.26 -9.40
CA THR A 318 12.39 -26.35 -8.55
C THR A 318 11.88 -25.10 -9.29
N GLY A 319 10.97 -25.26 -10.25
CA GLY A 319 10.60 -24.20 -11.21
C GLY A 319 9.14 -23.72 -11.25
N ASP A 320 8.17 -24.46 -10.71
CA ASP A 320 6.74 -24.27 -11.10
C ASP A 320 5.90 -23.33 -10.20
N GLN A 321 6.49 -22.66 -9.21
CA GLN A 321 5.71 -21.94 -8.18
C GLN A 321 5.53 -20.43 -8.43
N ASN A 322 6.03 -19.92 -9.56
CA ASN A 322 6.12 -18.48 -9.82
C ASN A 322 5.25 -18.00 -11.00
N CYS A 323 3.99 -18.44 -11.08
CA CYS A 323 3.03 -17.88 -12.04
C CYS A 323 2.28 -16.69 -11.43
N ARG A 324 2.23 -15.56 -12.15
CA ARG A 324 1.36 -14.42 -11.82
C ARG A 324 -0.09 -14.90 -11.92
N MET A 325 -0.82 -14.91 -10.81
CA MET A 325 -2.16 -15.50 -10.80
C MET A 325 -3.18 -14.70 -11.63
N LEU A 326 -2.94 -13.40 -11.83
CA LEU A 326 -3.76 -12.49 -12.64
C LEU A 326 -2.86 -11.52 -13.46
N PRO A 327 -2.54 -11.83 -14.73
CA PRO A 327 -1.61 -11.03 -15.53
C PRO A 327 -2.16 -9.67 -16.00
N ASP A 328 -3.48 -9.50 -16.06
CA ASP A 328 -4.11 -8.34 -16.70
C ASP A 328 -4.50 -7.21 -15.75
N LEU A 329 -4.08 -7.28 -14.48
CA LEU A 329 -4.40 -6.26 -13.49
C LEU A 329 -3.31 -5.18 -13.41
N PRO A 330 -3.70 -3.90 -13.26
CA PRO A 330 -2.76 -2.78 -13.18
C PRO A 330 -1.93 -2.79 -11.88
N ASN A 331 -2.32 -3.60 -10.89
CA ASN A 331 -1.52 -3.83 -9.69
C ASN A 331 -0.68 -5.10 -9.89
N ALA A 332 0.64 -4.98 -9.69
CA ALA A 332 1.56 -6.12 -9.72
C ALA A 332 1.52 -6.94 -8.42
N LEU A 333 0.80 -6.48 -7.39
CA LEU A 333 0.65 -7.15 -6.10
C LEU A 333 -0.49 -8.17 -6.10
N HIS A 334 -0.41 -9.11 -5.14
CA HIS A 334 -1.19 -10.35 -5.12
C HIS A 334 -2.68 -10.12 -4.92
N ILE A 335 -3.38 -10.37 -6.01
CA ILE A 335 -4.82 -10.45 -6.07
C ILE A 335 -5.15 -11.93 -6.28
N LEU A 336 -5.94 -12.50 -5.37
CA LEU A 336 -6.41 -13.88 -5.44
C LEU A 336 -7.91 -13.88 -5.65
N ASP A 337 -8.38 -14.66 -6.61
CA ASP A 337 -9.80 -14.77 -6.94
C ASP A 337 -10.41 -16.06 -6.35
N GLY A 338 -11.37 -15.87 -5.46
CA GLY A 338 -12.32 -16.90 -5.08
C GLY A 338 -13.49 -17.01 -6.07
N PRO A 339 -14.47 -17.88 -5.79
CA PRO A 339 -15.65 -18.07 -6.64
C PRO A 339 -16.50 -16.80 -6.78
N ASP A 340 -16.65 -16.03 -5.70
CA ASP A 340 -17.55 -14.86 -5.63
C ASP A 340 -16.83 -13.57 -5.22
N GLN A 341 -15.58 -13.69 -4.76
CA GLN A 341 -14.85 -12.60 -4.12
C GLN A 341 -13.39 -12.60 -4.58
N ARG A 342 -12.86 -11.39 -4.74
CA ARG A 342 -11.45 -11.08 -4.99
C ARG A 342 -10.80 -10.58 -3.71
N TYR A 343 -9.62 -11.09 -3.42
CA TYR A 343 -8.84 -10.76 -2.23
C TYR A 343 -7.56 -10.03 -2.63
N PHE A 344 -7.31 -8.86 -2.04
CA PHE A 344 -6.04 -8.13 -2.19
C PHE A 344 -5.21 -8.36 -0.93
N LEU A 345 -4.00 -8.88 -1.10
CA LEU A 345 -3.19 -9.37 0.01
C LEU A 345 -1.79 -8.76 -0.02
N GLY A 346 -1.28 -8.35 1.16
CA GLY A 346 0.08 -7.85 1.25
C GLY A 346 0.61 -7.67 2.68
N LEU A 347 1.87 -8.01 2.90
CA LEU A 347 2.58 -7.83 4.16
C LEU A 347 3.21 -6.44 4.22
N VAL A 348 2.84 -5.65 5.23
CA VAL A 348 3.28 -4.26 5.43
C VAL A 348 4.01 -4.07 6.77
N ASP A 349 4.57 -2.89 7.00
CA ASP A 349 5.22 -2.50 8.26
C ASP A 349 6.47 -3.31 8.63
N MET A 350 7.27 -3.67 7.62
CA MET A 350 8.50 -4.49 7.73
C MET A 350 9.72 -3.79 8.36
N THR A 351 9.52 -2.80 9.22
CA THR A 351 10.57 -1.88 9.69
C THR A 351 10.84 -1.92 11.19
N THR A 352 10.01 -2.69 11.93
CA THR A 352 10.13 -2.82 13.38
C THR A 352 11.00 -4.02 13.72
N VAL A 353 12.24 -3.78 14.16
CA VAL A 353 13.17 -4.85 14.53
C VAL A 353 13.08 -5.22 16.01
N TYR A 354 13.18 -6.52 16.29
CA TYR A 354 13.14 -7.11 17.62
C TYR A 354 14.45 -6.90 18.38
N GLY A 355 14.70 -5.66 18.77
CA GLY A 355 15.81 -5.28 19.65
C GLY A 355 15.46 -5.40 21.13
N PHE A 356 16.39 -4.95 21.98
CA PHE A 356 16.24 -4.94 23.45
C PHE A 356 14.95 -4.25 23.93
N ARG A 357 14.62 -3.07 23.36
CA ARG A 357 13.38 -2.34 23.71
C ARG A 357 12.12 -3.16 23.46
N LYS A 358 12.08 -3.89 22.35
CA LYS A 358 10.93 -4.75 21.99
C LYS A 358 10.85 -6.00 22.85
N ARG A 359 11.99 -6.55 23.28
CA ARG A 359 12.03 -7.63 24.28
C ARG A 359 11.45 -7.17 25.62
N LEU A 360 11.81 -5.96 26.08
CA LEU A 360 11.24 -5.40 27.31
C LEU A 360 9.73 -5.12 27.17
N GLU A 361 9.30 -4.57 26.03
CA GLU A 361 7.86 -4.39 25.72
C GLU A 361 7.11 -5.73 25.76
N HIS A 362 7.70 -6.80 25.22
CA HIS A 362 7.13 -8.15 25.29
C HIS A 362 6.98 -8.63 26.73
N VAL A 363 8.04 -8.55 27.56
CA VAL A 363 7.99 -8.93 28.98
C VAL A 363 6.90 -8.16 29.72
N TRP A 364 6.85 -6.84 29.55
CA TRP A 364 5.83 -6.01 30.17
C TRP A 364 4.40 -6.40 29.75
N LYS A 365 4.19 -6.66 28.44
CA LYS A 365 2.88 -7.10 27.93
C LYS A 365 2.47 -8.47 28.46
N MET A 366 3.41 -9.40 28.61
CA MET A 366 3.15 -10.73 29.18
C MET A 366 2.71 -10.64 30.64
N VAL A 367 3.32 -9.73 31.42
CA VAL A 367 2.92 -9.48 32.82
C VAL A 367 1.54 -8.81 32.89
N ARG A 368 1.28 -7.84 32.01
CA ARG A 368 0.03 -7.07 32.04
C ARG A 368 -1.19 -7.83 31.50
N TYR A 369 -1.00 -8.69 30.51
CA TYR A 369 -2.08 -9.42 29.83
C TYR A 369 -1.82 -10.93 29.85
N PRO A 370 -1.87 -11.57 31.03
CA PRO A 370 -1.60 -13.00 31.16
C PRO A 370 -2.60 -13.81 30.31
N GLY A 371 -2.08 -14.79 29.55
CA GLY A 371 -2.87 -15.67 28.70
C GLY A 371 -3.40 -15.06 27.39
N GLN A 372 -3.17 -13.76 27.14
CA GLN A 372 -3.66 -13.11 25.92
C GLN A 372 -2.57 -13.01 24.84
N SER A 373 -2.96 -13.16 23.57
CA SER A 373 -2.04 -13.03 22.45
C SER A 373 -1.72 -11.55 22.17
N VAL A 374 -0.47 -11.17 22.40
CA VAL A 374 0.05 -9.80 22.24
C VAL A 374 0.84 -9.65 20.94
N SER A 375 0.86 -8.45 20.35
CA SER A 375 1.58 -8.24 19.08
C SER A 375 3.10 -8.44 19.22
N THR A 376 3.69 -8.03 20.33
CA THR A 376 5.14 -8.06 20.55
C THR A 376 5.54 -9.38 21.18
N VAL A 377 6.10 -10.27 20.36
CA VAL A 377 6.61 -11.60 20.70
C VAL A 377 7.91 -11.85 19.94
N SER A 378 8.59 -12.97 20.16
CA SER A 378 9.76 -13.31 19.36
C SER A 378 9.39 -13.44 17.86
N PRO A 379 10.27 -13.06 16.91
CA PRO A 379 9.95 -13.14 15.48
C PRO A 379 9.55 -14.54 15.01
N ALA A 380 10.17 -15.58 15.58
CA ALA A 380 9.82 -16.97 15.27
C ALA A 380 8.39 -17.33 15.73
N HIS A 381 7.95 -16.84 16.90
CA HIS A 381 6.58 -17.02 17.35
C HIS A 381 5.61 -16.17 16.52
N TYR A 382 5.98 -14.92 16.21
CA TYR A 382 5.17 -14.02 15.40
C TYR A 382 4.86 -14.62 14.01
N ALA A 383 5.90 -15.09 13.31
CA ALA A 383 5.78 -15.71 11.99
C ALA A 383 4.83 -16.91 12.02
N ARG A 384 5.06 -17.87 12.93
CA ARG A 384 4.21 -19.07 13.07
C ARG A 384 2.75 -18.71 13.35
N ARG A 385 2.51 -17.73 14.23
CA ARG A 385 1.16 -17.29 14.58
C ARG A 385 0.42 -16.70 13.38
N LEU A 386 1.10 -15.88 12.59
CA LEU A 386 0.48 -15.27 11.40
C LEU A 386 0.22 -16.30 10.30
N CYS A 387 1.15 -17.24 10.06
CA CYS A 387 0.90 -18.36 9.14
C CYS A 387 -0.27 -19.22 9.62
N ARG A 388 -0.34 -19.52 10.92
CA ARG A 388 -1.47 -20.27 11.49
C ARG A 388 -2.80 -19.53 11.31
N TRP A 389 -2.80 -18.21 11.47
CA TRP A 389 -3.98 -17.40 11.19
C TRP A 389 -4.42 -17.56 9.72
N ALA A 390 -3.47 -17.49 8.77
CA ALA A 390 -3.75 -17.68 7.35
C ALA A 390 -4.30 -19.08 7.04
N GLU A 391 -3.75 -20.13 7.65
CA GLU A 391 -4.25 -21.51 7.50
C GLU A 391 -5.71 -21.68 7.95
N VAL A 392 -6.07 -21.06 9.07
CA VAL A 392 -7.40 -21.17 9.70
C VAL A 392 -8.46 -20.36 8.96
N HIS A 393 -8.08 -19.21 8.38
CA HIS A 393 -9.02 -18.27 7.75
C HIS A 393 -9.04 -18.38 6.22
N THR A 394 -8.53 -19.48 5.65
CA THR A 394 -8.58 -19.76 4.21
C THR A 394 -9.11 -21.17 3.95
N GLU A 395 -9.88 -21.32 2.86
CA GLU A 395 -10.34 -22.62 2.35
C GLU A 395 -10.07 -22.81 0.86
#